data_AF-A0A953TYU2-F1
#
_entry.id   AF-A0A953TYU2-F1
#
_cell.length_a   1.000
_cell.length_b   1.000
_cell.length_c   1.000
_cell.angle_alpha   90.00
_cell.angle_beta   90.00
_cell.angle_gamma   90.00
#
_symmetry.space_group_name_H-M   'P 1'
#
loop_
_entity.id
_entity.type
_entity.pdbx_description
1 polymer ?
#
loop_
_entity_poly.entity_id
_entity_poly.type
_entity_poly.pdbx_seq_one_letter_code
_entity_poly.pdbx_strand_id
1 'polypeptide(L)'
;MPRHEEVMTQSTHATRRSALPEVAWDNINEPGTYVERGSGNLYRFPQESLLPGAPPAVVKESRGASMLVKLSDDPFVTTLKARLLCARHNVEANF
;
A
#
# COMPACT_ATOMS: atom_id res chain seq x y z
N MET A 1 10.74 -16.82 -54.79
CA MET A 1 10.17 -17.33 -53.52
C MET A 1 10.64 -16.41 -52.40
N PRO A 2 9.79 -15.55 -51.80
CA PRO A 2 10.22 -14.70 -50.69
C PRO A 2 10.20 -15.49 -49.38
N ARG A 3 11.19 -15.23 -48.54
CA ARG A 3 11.50 -15.92 -47.28
C ARG A 3 10.67 -15.25 -46.17
N HIS A 4 9.79 -15.99 -45.49
CA HIS A 4 9.02 -15.47 -44.36
C HIS A 4 9.93 -15.36 -43.13
N GLU A 5 10.09 -14.15 -42.62
CA GLU A 5 10.78 -13.88 -41.36
C GLU A 5 9.76 -14.00 -40.22
N GLU A 6 9.91 -15.03 -39.38
CA GLU A 6 9.09 -15.21 -38.18
C GLU A 6 9.40 -14.11 -37.17
N VAL A 7 8.44 -13.22 -36.98
CA VAL A 7 8.49 -12.19 -35.93
C VAL A 7 8.26 -12.89 -34.59
N MET A 8 9.36 -13.22 -33.92
CA MET A 8 9.37 -13.85 -32.60
C MET A 8 8.81 -12.86 -31.57
N THR A 9 7.65 -13.17 -30.99
CA THR A 9 7.02 -12.34 -29.97
C THR A 9 7.84 -12.42 -28.68
N GLN A 10 8.61 -11.38 -28.37
CA GLN A 10 9.29 -11.28 -27.07
C GLN A 10 8.24 -11.06 -25.97
N SER A 11 8.09 -12.07 -25.11
CA SER A 11 7.29 -11.96 -23.90
C SER A 11 7.90 -10.89 -22.99
N THR A 12 7.13 -9.88 -22.61
CA THR A 12 7.57 -8.85 -21.67
C THR A 12 7.76 -9.48 -20.30
N HIS A 13 8.99 -9.43 -19.79
CA HIS A 13 9.36 -10.01 -18.50
C HIS A 13 8.42 -9.51 -17.40
N ALA A 14 7.75 -10.43 -16.70
CA ALA A 14 6.87 -10.10 -15.59
C ALA A 14 7.66 -9.29 -14.55
N THR A 15 7.29 -8.01 -14.35
CA THR A 15 7.83 -7.19 -13.28
C THR A 15 7.60 -7.92 -11.97
N ARG A 16 8.69 -8.29 -11.29
CA ARG A 16 8.67 -8.97 -9.99
C ARG A 16 7.85 -8.11 -9.02
N ARG A 17 6.66 -8.59 -8.65
CA ARG A 17 5.85 -7.94 -7.60
C ARG A 17 6.61 -8.08 -6.28
N SER A 18 7.27 -7.02 -5.84
CA SER A 18 7.74 -6.95 -4.45
C SER A 18 6.52 -6.86 -3.54
N ALA A 19 6.53 -7.66 -2.47
CA ALA A 19 5.54 -7.51 -1.41
C ALA A 19 5.72 -6.14 -0.76
N LEU A 20 4.61 -5.44 -0.52
CA LEU A 20 4.64 -4.20 0.23
C LEU A 20 4.92 -4.48 1.72
N PRO A 21 5.61 -3.59 2.43
CA PRO A 21 5.84 -3.75 3.86
C PRO A 21 4.53 -3.82 4.64
N GLU A 22 4.51 -4.71 5.63
CA GLU A 22 3.39 -4.86 6.55
C GLU A 22 3.81 -4.48 7.97
N VAL A 23 2.94 -3.77 8.66
CA VAL A 23 3.18 -3.27 10.01
C VAL A 23 1.92 -3.41 10.85
N ALA A 24 2.08 -3.83 12.09
CA ALA A 24 1.00 -3.81 13.06
C ALA A 24 0.65 -2.36 13.42
N TRP A 25 -0.61 -2.09 13.75
CA TRP A 25 -1.08 -0.75 14.12
C TRP A 25 -0.17 -0.05 15.15
N ASP A 26 0.19 -0.76 16.22
CA ASP A 26 0.98 -0.20 17.33
C ASP A 26 2.45 0.06 16.98
N ASN A 27 2.92 -0.44 15.83
CA ASN A 27 4.32 -0.32 15.39
C ASN A 27 4.50 0.72 14.27
N ILE A 28 3.48 1.51 13.96
CA ILE A 28 3.59 2.56 12.94
C ILE A 28 4.45 3.71 13.49
N ASN A 29 5.63 3.88 12.89
CA ASN A 29 6.60 4.90 13.26
C ASN A 29 7.11 5.71 12.06
N GLU A 30 6.69 5.35 10.85
CA GLU A 30 7.06 6.03 9.61
C GLU A 30 5.85 6.72 8.99
N PRO A 31 6.00 7.97 8.52
CA PRO A 31 4.93 8.63 7.80
C PRO A 31 4.61 7.88 6.51
N GLY A 32 3.35 8.01 6.09
CA GLY A 32 2.92 7.43 4.83
C GLY A 32 1.44 7.11 4.77
N THR A 33 1.10 6.45 3.66
CA THR A 33 -0.25 5.97 3.38
C THR A 33 -0.30 4.47 3.53
N TYR A 34 -1.25 4.01 4.34
CA TYR A 34 -1.39 2.62 4.74
C TYR A 34 -2.81 2.12 4.51
N VAL A 35 -2.97 0.84 4.20
CA VAL A 35 -4.28 0.20 4.12
C VAL A 35 -4.34 -0.99 5.05
N GLU A 36 -5.38 -1.08 5.86
CA GLU A 36 -5.60 -2.25 6.70
C GLU A 36 -6.04 -3.46 5.87
N ARG A 37 -5.40 -4.62 6.07
CA ARG A 37 -5.74 -5.85 5.34
C ARG A 37 -7.15 -6.35 5.62
N GLY A 38 -7.62 -6.25 6.86
CA GLY A 38 -8.89 -6.84 7.28
C GLY A 38 -10.12 -6.03 6.84
N SER A 39 -10.02 -4.70 6.82
CA SER A 39 -11.16 -3.81 6.51
C SER A 39 -11.05 -3.14 5.15
N GLY A 40 -9.84 -3.08 4.59
CA GLY A 40 -9.53 -2.28 3.40
C GLY A 40 -9.53 -0.78 3.66
N ASN A 41 -9.58 -0.30 4.91
CA ASN A 41 -9.62 1.13 5.24
C ASN A 41 -8.27 1.81 4.98
N LEU A 42 -8.33 3.04 4.44
CA LEU A 42 -7.17 3.89 4.22
C LEU A 42 -6.82 4.70 5.47
N TYR A 43 -5.56 4.64 5.85
CA TYR A 43 -4.97 5.45 6.91
C TYR A 43 -3.84 6.30 6.34
N ARG A 44 -3.78 7.54 6.79
CA ARG A 44 -2.74 8.49 6.42
C ARG A 44 -2.07 8.94 7.71
N PHE A 45 -0.77 8.73 7.80
CA PHE A 45 0.04 9.12 8.96
C PHE A 45 1.04 10.19 8.51
N PRO A 46 0.70 11.48 8.67
CA PRO A 46 1.69 12.56 8.57
C PRO A 46 2.75 12.48 9.66
N GLN A 47 3.91 13.13 9.46
CA GLN A 47 5.01 13.12 10.44
C GLN A 47 4.57 13.66 11.81
N GLU A 48 3.73 14.70 11.81
CA GLU A 48 3.19 15.32 13.02
C GLU A 48 2.31 14.37 13.84
N SER A 49 1.67 13.38 13.20
CA SER A 49 0.84 12.38 13.87
C SER A 49 1.65 11.32 14.61
N LEU A 50 2.96 11.23 14.34
CA LEU A 50 3.89 10.27 14.91
C LEU A 50 4.78 10.88 15.99
N LEU A 51 4.60 12.18 16.30
CA LEU A 51 5.39 12.85 17.32
C LEU A 51 4.99 12.35 18.73
N PRO A 52 5.97 11.94 19.56
CA PRO A 52 5.70 11.58 20.94
C PRO A 52 5.03 12.73 21.70
N GLY A 53 3.87 12.48 22.31
CA GLY A 53 3.12 13.49 23.06
C GLY A 53 2.16 14.36 22.24
N ALA A 54 2.04 14.14 20.94
CA ALA A 54 0.96 14.75 20.16
C ALA A 54 -0.42 14.21 20.61
N PRO A 55 -1.45 15.07 20.74
CA PRO A 55 -2.78 14.68 21.22
C PRO A 55 -3.50 13.75 20.23
N PRO A 56 -4.38 12.88 20.75
CA PRO A 56 -4.14 11.45 20.80
C PRO A 56 -3.62 10.88 19.46
N ALA A 57 -2.44 10.27 19.53
CA ALA A 57 -1.98 9.27 18.56
C ALA A 57 -3.13 8.28 18.35
N VAL A 58 -3.66 8.21 17.12
CA VAL A 58 -4.93 7.55 16.78
C VAL A 58 -5.06 6.21 17.50
N VAL A 59 -5.98 6.13 18.48
CA VAL A 59 -6.22 4.90 19.24
C VAL A 59 -7.22 4.07 18.45
N LYS A 60 -6.82 2.86 18.07
CA LYS A 60 -7.68 1.92 17.39
C LYS A 60 -8.13 0.83 18.35
N GLU A 61 -9.40 0.87 18.70
CA GLU A 61 -10.05 -0.25 19.36
C GLU A 61 -10.44 -1.30 18.31
N SER A 62 -9.83 -2.47 18.38
CA SER A 62 -10.13 -3.57 17.47
C SER A 62 -10.11 -4.89 18.22
N ARG A 63 -10.93 -5.85 17.77
CA ARG A 63 -11.05 -7.18 18.40
C ARG A 63 -9.85 -8.10 18.11
N GLY A 64 -8.86 -7.66 17.34
CA GLY A 64 -7.69 -8.45 16.96
C GLY A 64 -6.57 -7.58 16.40
N ALA A 65 -5.41 -8.20 16.12
CA ALA A 65 -4.24 -7.50 15.60
C ALA A 65 -4.53 -6.89 14.21
N SER A 66 -4.57 -5.56 14.14
CA SER A 66 -4.74 -4.83 12.87
C SER A 66 -3.40 -4.77 12.13
N MET A 67 -3.32 -5.47 10.99
CA MET A 67 -2.18 -5.42 10.08
C MET A 67 -2.42 -4.41 8.95
N LEU A 68 -1.48 -3.50 8.75
CA LEU A 68 -1.53 -2.50 7.69
C LEU A 68 -0.43 -2.73 6.66
N VAL A 69 -0.75 -2.44 5.41
CA VAL A 69 0.18 -2.47 4.27
C VAL A 69 0.58 -1.04 3.94
N LYS A 70 1.88 -0.74 3.92
CA LYS A 70 2.38 0.58 3.49
C LYS A 70 2.32 0.69 1.96
N LEU A 71 1.47 1.58 1.45
CA LEU A 71 1.32 1.82 0.01
C LEU A 71 2.33 2.82 -0.52
N SER A 72 2.68 3.83 0.28
CA SER A 72 3.50 4.97 -0.12
C SER A 72 4.08 5.66 1.11
N ASP A 73 5.30 6.20 1.00
CA ASP A 73 5.91 7.05 2.03
C ASP A 73 5.25 8.44 2.10
N ASP A 74 4.61 8.87 1.01
CA ASP A 74 3.79 10.09 0.98
C ASP A 74 2.42 9.82 1.65
N PRO A 75 2.06 10.52 2.75
CA PRO A 75 0.75 10.39 3.41
C PRO A 75 -0.38 11.12 2.67
N PHE A 76 -0.08 11.97 1.68
CA PHE A 76 -1.06 12.82 0.98
C PHE A 76 -1.43 12.29 -0.41
N VAL A 77 -1.14 11.02 -0.71
CA VAL A 77 -1.57 10.44 -1.98
C VAL A 77 -3.09 10.51 -2.12
N THR A 78 -3.51 10.84 -3.35
CA THR A 78 -4.94 10.89 -3.67
C THR A 78 -5.57 9.51 -3.53
N THR A 79 -6.86 9.48 -3.19
CA THR A 79 -7.64 8.23 -3.08
C THR A 79 -7.54 7.38 -4.36
N LEU A 80 -7.55 8.02 -5.54
CA LEU A 80 -7.38 7.33 -6.82
C LEU A 80 -6.02 6.64 -6.93
N LYS A 81 -4.93 7.33 -6.55
CA LYS A 81 -3.58 6.75 -6.56
C LYS A 81 -3.46 5.61 -5.54
N ALA A 82 -4.03 5.76 -4.35
CA ALA A 82 -4.06 4.70 -3.34
C ALA A 82 -4.80 3.46 -3.85
N ARG A 83 -5.99 3.61 -4.47
CA ARG A 83 -6.73 2.49 -5.07
C ARG A 83 -5.95 1.80 -6.19
N LEU A 84 -5.24 2.56 -7.02
CA LEU A 84 -4.37 2.00 -8.06
C LEU A 84 -3.22 1.16 -7.45
N LEU A 85 -2.61 1.64 -6.37
CA LEU A 85 -1.57 0.91 -5.65
C LEU A 85 -2.14 -0.38 -5.02
N CYS A 86 -3.32 -0.30 -4.39
CA CYS A 86 -4.02 -1.48 -3.87
C CYS A 86 -4.25 -2.53 -4.96
N ALA A 87 -4.81 -2.13 -6.11
CA ALA A 87 -5.05 -3.03 -7.23
C ALA A 87 -3.77 -3.67 -7.77
N ARG A 88 -2.67 -2.90 -7.87
CA ARG A 88 -1.37 -3.40 -8.33
C ARG A 88 -0.77 -4.47 -7.41
N HIS A 89 -0.99 -4.32 -6.11
CA HIS A 89 -0.43 -5.18 -5.07
C HIS A 89 -1.43 -6.19 -4.49
N ASN A 90 -2.61 -6.32 -5.10
CA ASN A 90 -3.65 -7.25 -4.68
C ASN A 90 -4.08 -7.04 -3.22
N VAL A 91 -4.28 -5.77 -2.84
CA VAL A 91 -4.81 -5.34 -1.54
C VAL A 91 -6.26 -4.89 -1.75
N GLU A 92 -7.17 -5.33 -0.89
CA GLU A 92 -8.57 -4.93 -0.93
C GLU A 92 -8.73 -3.48 -0.39
N ALA A 93 -9.59 -2.68 -1.03
CA ALA A 93 -9.77 -1.26 -0.72
C ALA A 93 -11.24 -0.92 -0.51
N ASN A 94 -11.56 -0.27 0.61
CA ASN A 94 -12.92 0.03 1.07
C ASN A 94 -13.17 1.54 1.32
N PHE A 95 -12.49 2.45 0.61
CA PHE A 95 -12.48 3.90 0.89
C PHE A 95 -12.64 4.80 -0.34
#